data_AF-A0A532BI75-F1
#
_entry.id   AF-A0A532BI75-F1
#
_cell.length_a   1.000
_cell.length_b   1.000
_cell.length_c   1.000
_cell.angle_alpha   90.00
_cell.angle_beta   90.00
_cell.angle_gamma   90.00
#
_symmetry.space_group_name_H-M   'P 1'
#
loop_
_entity.id
_entity.type
_entity.pdbx_description
1 polymer ?
#
loop_
_entity_poly.entity_id
_entity_poly.type
_entity_poly.pdbx_seq_one_letter_code
_entity_poly.pdbx_strand_id
1 'polypeptide(L)' 'MPLTDSACRAAKAENASKKLSDGGGLYLYVPPTGSKAWRMNYRFGGKQKTLSFGPY' A
#
# COMPACT_ATOMS: atom_id res chain seq x y z
N MET A 1 9.85 2.05 9.71
CA MET A 1 10.80 1.08 9.15
C MET A 1 10.46 0.94 7.67
N PRO A 2 11.42 1.09 6.76
CA PRO A 2 11.17 0.92 5.34
C PRO A 2 10.70 -0.51 5.06
N LEU A 3 9.80 -0.67 4.11
CA LEU A 3 9.30 -1.96 3.67
C LEU A 3 10.36 -2.62 2.78
N THR A 4 10.61 -3.91 2.99
CA THR A 4 11.55 -4.67 2.16
C THR A 4 10.84 -5.34 1.00
N ASP A 5 11.53 -5.51 -0.12
CA ASP A 5 11.00 -6.27 -1.26
C ASP A 5 10.58 -7.70 -0.86
N SER A 6 11.34 -8.35 0.02
CA SER A 6 10.98 -9.67 0.56
C SER A 6 9.65 -9.67 1.30
N ALA A 7 9.36 -8.65 2.10
CA ALA A 7 8.08 -8.49 2.78
C ALA A 7 6.94 -8.22 1.78
N CYS A 8 7.19 -7.44 0.73
CA CYS A 8 6.24 -7.20 -0.35
C CYS A 8 5.86 -8.49 -1.10
N ARG A 9 6.85 -9.32 -1.46
CA ARG A 9 6.63 -10.62 -2.10
C ARG A 9 5.86 -11.58 -1.18
N ALA A 10 6.25 -11.65 0.09
CA ALA A 10 5.63 -12.54 1.08
C ALA A 10 4.20 -12.12 1.47
N ALA A 11 3.81 -10.88 1.22
CA ALA A 11 2.45 -10.40 1.50
C ALA A 11 1.41 -11.22 0.73
N LYS A 12 0.41 -11.74 1.45
CA LYS A 12 -0.69 -12.53 0.88
C LYS A 12 -2.01 -11.80 1.05
N ALA A 13 -2.93 -12.08 0.14
CA ALA A 13 -4.33 -11.71 0.31
C ALA A 13 -4.88 -12.40 1.56
N GLU A 14 -5.67 -11.65 2.32
CA GLU A 14 -6.42 -12.15 3.46
C GLU A 14 -7.91 -11.79 3.25
N ASN A 15 -8.78 -12.15 4.18
CA ASN A 15 -10.22 -11.83 4.10
C ASN A 15 -10.52 -10.32 4.11
N ALA A 16 -9.52 -9.49 4.43
CA ALA A 16 -9.61 -8.03 4.42
C ALA A 16 -8.39 -7.40 3.72
N SER A 17 -8.56 -6.17 3.25
CA SER A 17 -7.47 -5.43 2.63
C SER A 17 -6.38 -5.08 3.64
N LYS A 18 -5.13 -5.33 3.26
CA LYS A 18 -3.95 -5.01 4.07
C LYS A 18 -3.20 -3.81 3.50
N LYS A 19 -2.62 -3.00 4.38
CA LYS A 19 -1.70 -1.91 4.02
C LYS A 19 -0.37 -2.15 4.69
N LEU A 20 0.68 -2.35 3.91
CA LEU A 20 2.04 -2.47 4.41
C LEU A 20 2.75 -1.13 4.21
N SER A 21 2.94 -0.39 5.29
CA SER A 21 3.52 0.96 5.24
C SER A 21 5.01 0.90 4.91
N ASP A 22 5.44 1.72 3.95
CA ASP A 22 6.85 1.96 3.62
C ASP A 22 7.37 3.26 4.25
N GLY A 23 6.46 4.17 4.63
CA GLY A 23 6.78 5.46 5.25
C GLY A 23 6.30 6.64 4.42
N GLY A 24 6.24 7.84 5.02
CA GLY A 24 5.80 9.06 4.32
C GLY A 24 4.37 9.02 3.78
N GLY A 25 3.56 8.05 4.19
CA GLY A 25 2.22 7.80 3.65
C GLY A 25 2.18 6.81 2.48
N LEU A 26 3.32 6.35 1.96
CA LEU A 26 3.44 5.27 0.96
C LEU A 26 3.20 3.91 1.62
N TYR A 27 2.45 3.04 0.94
CA TYR A 27 2.17 1.68 1.37
C TYR A 27 1.89 0.75 0.18
N LEU A 28 2.20 -0.53 0.36
CA LEU A 28 1.71 -1.59 -0.50
C LEU A 28 0.29 -1.96 -0.08
N TYR A 29 -0.66 -1.84 -1.00
CA TYR A 29 -2.04 -2.22 -0.82
C TYR A 29 -2.26 -3.65 -1.33
N VAL A 30 -2.76 -4.52 -0.46
CA VAL A 30 -3.05 -5.94 -0.76
C VAL A 30 -4.54 -6.20 -0.50
N PRO A 31 -5.43 -6.03 -1.48
CA PRO A 31 -6.83 -6.44 -1.40
C PRO A 31 -7.00 -7.96 -1.27
N PRO A 32 -8.21 -8.41 -0.86
CA PRO A 32 -8.57 -9.84 -0.86
C PRO A 32 -8.48 -10.50 -2.24
N THR A 33 -8.52 -9.73 -3.32
CA THR A 33 -8.34 -10.23 -4.70
C THR A 33 -6.92 -10.68 -5.01
N GLY A 34 -5.94 -10.35 -4.16
CA GLY A 34 -4.53 -10.75 -4.30
C GLY A 34 -3.69 -9.95 -5.27
N SER A 35 -4.28 -9.02 -6.03
CA SER A 35 -3.51 -7.99 -6.72
C SER A 35 -2.78 -7.13 -5.69
N LYS A 36 -1.57 -6.66 -6.03
CA LYS A 36 -0.79 -5.76 -5.17
C LYS A 36 -0.57 -4.45 -5.90
N ALA A 37 -0.66 -3.33 -5.19
CA ALA A 37 -0.45 -2.01 -5.80
C ALA A 37 0.15 -1.02 -4.83
N TRP A 38 1.06 -0.18 -5.32
CA TRP A 38 1.63 0.92 -4.55
C TRP A 38 0.64 2.08 -4.47
N ARG A 39 0.36 2.55 -3.24
CA ARG A 39 -0.51 3.69 -2.98
C ARG A 39 0.10 4.62 -1.94
N MET A 40 -0.20 5.90 -2.01
CA MET A 40 0.20 6.88 -1.00
C MET A 40 -0.98 7.70 -0.51
N ASN A 41 -1.13 7.76 0.80
CA ASN A 41 -2.05 8.68 1.45
C ASN A 41 -1.33 10.01 1.69
N TYR A 42 -1.92 11.10 1.22
CA TYR A 42 -1.38 12.44 1.37
C TYR A 42 -2.50 13.43 1.71
N ARG A 43 -2.13 14.66 2.08
CA ARG A 43 -3.07 15.77 2.28
C ARG A 43 -2.78 16.88 1.30
N PHE A 44 -3.84 17.41 0.69
CA PHE A 44 -3.79 18.58 -0.18
C PHE A 44 -5.04 19.42 0.06
N GLY A 45 -4.85 20.71 0.36
CA GLY A 45 -5.95 21.62 0.72
C GLY A 45 -6.75 21.14 1.94
N GLY A 46 -6.07 20.62 2.97
CA GLY A 46 -6.70 20.10 4.19
C GLY A 46 -7.44 18.76 4.04
N LYS A 47 -7.56 18.22 2.82
CA LYS A 47 -8.28 16.97 2.54
C LYS A 47 -7.32 15.80 2.36
N GLN A 48 -7.63 14.66 2.96
CA GLN A 48 -6.91 13.42 2.73
C GLN A 48 -7.27 12.86 1.34
N LYS A 49 -6.24 12.41 0.62
CA LYS A 49 -6.34 11.83 -0.72
C LYS A 49 -5.47 10.58 -0.78
N THR A 50 -5.75 9.74 -1.78
CA THR A 50 -4.94 8.54 -2.08
C THR A 50 -4.45 8.62 -3.52
N LEU A 51 -3.15 8.51 -3.72
CA LEU A 51 -2.50 8.38 -5.03
C LEU A 51 -2.19 6.90 -5.29
N SER A 52 -2.25 6.45 -6.54
CA SER A 52 -1.87 5.11 -6.96
C SER A 52 -0.68 5.20 -7.92
N PHE A 53 0.38 4.43 -7.67
CA PHE A 53 1.60 4.41 -8.50
C PHE A 53 1.65 3.24 -9.48
N GLY A 54 0.74 2.28 -9.32
CA GLY A 54 0.64 1.12 -10.20
C GLY A 54 0.74 -0.20 -9.45
N PRO A 55 0.65 -1.33 -10.19
CA PRO A 55 0.79 -2.65 -9.61
C PRO A 55 2.20 -2.87 -9.07
N TYR A 56 2.31 -3.80 -8.12
CA TYR A 56 3.57 -4.39 -7.66
C TYR A 56 3.67 -5.82 -8.17
#